data_AF-A0A7W1JEK2-F1
#
_entry.id   AF-A0A7W1JEK2-F1
#
_cell.length_a   1.000
_cell.length_b   1.000
_cell.length_c   1.000
_cell.angle_alpha   90.00
_cell.angle_beta   90.00
_cell.angle_gamma   90.00
#
_symmetry.space_group_name_H-M   'P 1'
#
loop_
_entity.id
_entity.type
_entity.pdbx_description
1 polymer ?
#
loop_
_entity_poly.entity_id
_entity_poly.type
_entity_poly.pdbx_seq_one_letter_code
_entity_poly.pdbx_strand_id
1 'polypeptide(L)'
;MRSTLLRTILTFITLGALVVPPLSFAQDQPPPHQQTRPRRVSDRDAVSEQARPQVSIPTSTLTTNSETRRRSEPMMRIGLATDARAASISTTSQLVTTSEDGASSQTLGVARVRIEPRVLSPYPSTSAPSESIDEARSDPPRRTRDPAPEDSTSESITQASTAPTNTAPANVTQASSTRATRVISEPARTAPAPRASKESNVRLAARPAPALLMRAAMVYGGGTVPLLQARVPLTFSSTDEQLHSVKFNDKPYRGRLEVFANERGTLTIVNVVGLEDYVRGVVPNELSPGGHPELEALKAQAIAARTYAVNRRGQFTAQGFDILPTTRSQVYGGRQTEHPLSDRAVLETAGLVATFEGEPINALYTSTCGGRTEHAENIFGGEAVPYLRGRECAYEGRDAFAPFTVRTSREHAHLRDPAHATSARDAALLAVHNFKLPARLTDEWLAAPIGDDEVRAWLIDVASLSHQRAPVISADVTRPPGFSTALALATYGESRGDVLLNTTDVDYTLAFRDANEIPAAHRADVALLVRDGHLALYQDATLRPRVAMSRGHVLRTLARLLEARGSFRLQKALARPAVSGALTLRDKKASGERRFSLNATAFLFRAFGEILYAAREVTLVGGEPVT
;
A
#
# COMPACT_ATOMS: atom_id res chain seq x y z
N MET A 1 58.77 -12.62 8.83
CA MET A 1 59.64 -12.22 9.97
C MET A 1 59.20 -10.83 10.43
N ARG A 2 59.14 -10.48 11.74
CA ARG A 2 60.26 -10.16 12.66
C ARG A 2 61.23 -9.15 12.03
N SER A 3 61.60 -8.01 12.65
CA SER A 3 61.39 -7.53 14.04
C SER A 3 61.80 -6.03 14.15
N THR A 4 61.04 -5.11 14.78
CA THR A 4 61.07 -4.64 16.20
C THR A 4 61.74 -3.27 16.47
N LEU A 5 61.37 -2.68 17.63
CA LEU A 5 62.05 -1.65 18.47
C LEU A 5 61.84 -0.14 18.18
N LEU A 6 61.99 0.81 19.14
CA LEU A 6 61.39 1.03 20.50
C LEU A 6 61.89 2.39 21.08
N ARG A 7 61.18 2.94 22.10
CA ARG A 7 61.57 4.05 23.04
C ARG A 7 61.43 5.48 22.45
N THR A 8 61.29 6.58 23.21
CA THR A 8 61.50 6.87 24.67
C THR A 8 60.45 7.93 25.12
N ILE A 9 59.50 7.63 26.03
CA ILE A 9 59.48 7.88 27.50
C ILE A 9 59.72 9.35 27.96
N LEU A 10 58.70 9.96 28.59
CA LEU A 10 58.81 10.62 29.92
C LEU A 10 57.43 10.72 30.62
N THR A 11 57.40 10.95 31.95
CA THR A 11 56.27 10.63 32.84
C THR A 11 56.19 11.57 34.07
N PHE A 12 54.99 12.03 34.47
CA PHE A 12 54.52 12.38 35.84
C PHE A 12 52.96 12.52 35.75
N ILE A 13 52.06 11.93 36.57
CA ILE A 13 51.94 11.70 38.04
C ILE A 13 51.69 13.06 38.76
N THR A 14 50.64 13.28 39.57
CA THR A 14 50.05 12.45 40.65
C THR A 14 48.62 11.91 40.42
N LEU A 15 47.70 12.06 41.40
CA LEU A 15 46.72 11.02 41.81
C LEU A 15 45.66 11.52 42.83
N GLY A 16 44.42 10.98 42.78
CA GLY A 16 43.41 11.04 43.86
C GLY A 16 41.97 10.77 43.33
N ALA A 17 41.22 9.69 43.62
CA ALA A 17 40.85 8.99 44.87
C ALA A 17 39.67 9.68 45.63
N LEU A 18 38.61 9.01 46.10
CA LEU A 18 38.21 7.58 46.02
C LEU A 18 36.68 7.42 46.35
N VAL A 19 36.25 6.17 46.62
CA VAL A 19 35.02 5.72 47.32
C VAL A 19 33.77 5.42 46.45
N VAL A 20 33.40 4.13 46.46
CA VAL A 20 32.07 3.58 46.12
C VAL A 20 31.60 2.73 47.32
N PRO A 21 30.38 2.95 47.85
CA PRO A 21 29.68 2.00 48.72
C PRO A 21 28.65 1.14 47.93
N PRO A 22 28.14 0.03 48.51
CA PRO A 22 27.79 -1.16 47.71
C PRO A 22 26.29 -1.36 47.40
N LEU A 23 26.02 -2.41 46.61
CA LEU A 23 24.71 -3.01 46.35
C LEU A 23 23.98 -3.45 47.62
N SER A 24 22.65 -3.35 47.60
CA SER A 24 21.73 -4.07 48.49
C SER A 24 20.45 -4.43 47.73
N PHE A 25 19.95 -5.66 47.92
CA PHE A 25 18.66 -6.14 47.40
C PHE A 25 17.67 -6.30 48.56
N ALA A 26 16.52 -5.61 48.52
CA ALA A 26 15.36 -5.94 49.37
C ALA A 26 14.02 -5.37 48.81
N GLN A 27 13.13 -6.29 48.45
CA GLN A 27 11.66 -6.30 48.60
C GLN A 27 10.76 -5.07 48.32
N ASP A 28 9.76 -5.32 47.47
CA ASP A 28 8.38 -4.79 47.42
C ASP A 28 8.01 -3.46 48.10
N GLN A 29 7.58 -2.49 47.27
CA GLN A 29 6.38 -1.69 47.54
C GLN A 29 5.54 -1.48 46.24
N PRO A 30 4.20 -1.36 46.34
CA PRO A 30 3.31 -1.31 45.19
C PRO A 30 3.29 0.06 44.46
N PRO A 31 2.83 0.11 43.20
CA PRO A 31 2.62 1.38 42.50
C PRO A 31 1.53 2.23 43.20
N PRO A 32 1.66 3.58 43.19
CA PRO A 32 0.81 4.45 44.00
C PRO A 32 -0.65 4.48 43.53
N HIS A 33 -1.57 4.56 44.50
CA HIS A 33 -3.01 4.63 44.27
C HIS A 33 -3.41 5.81 43.37
N GLN A 34 -4.31 5.56 42.43
CA GLN A 34 -5.06 6.63 41.76
C GLN A 34 -5.92 7.38 42.79
N GLN A 35 -5.53 8.60 43.16
CA GLN A 35 -6.41 9.51 43.90
C GLN A 35 -7.55 9.97 42.99
N THR A 36 -8.72 9.34 43.13
CA THR A 36 -9.96 9.86 42.56
C THR A 36 -10.37 11.13 43.30
N ARG A 37 -10.53 12.23 42.56
CA ARG A 37 -11.17 13.48 43.02
C ARG A 37 -12.34 13.84 42.11
N PRO A 38 -13.28 14.71 42.53
CA PRO A 38 -14.69 14.31 42.48
C PRO A 38 -15.37 14.68 41.17
N ARG A 39 -16.48 14.00 40.88
CA ARG A 39 -17.49 14.51 39.93
C ARG A 39 -17.95 15.90 40.42
N ARG A 40 -17.56 16.95 39.69
CA ARG A 40 -18.27 18.22 39.75
C ARG A 40 -19.43 18.16 38.77
N VAL A 41 -20.65 18.09 39.29
CA VAL A 41 -21.83 18.45 38.49
C VAL A 41 -21.75 19.96 38.25
N SER A 42 -21.88 20.37 36.99
CA SER A 42 -22.17 21.74 36.57
C SER A 42 -23.50 21.71 35.84
N ASP A 43 -24.36 22.67 36.14
CA ASP A 43 -25.77 22.61 35.77
C ASP A 43 -26.04 22.70 34.25
N ARG A 44 -27.26 22.28 33.90
CA ARG A 44 -27.77 22.28 32.53
C ARG A 44 -28.24 23.69 32.16
N ASP A 45 -27.58 24.32 31.20
CA ASP A 45 -28.27 25.26 30.30
C ASP A 45 -29.07 24.44 29.27
N ALA A 46 -30.35 24.75 29.12
CA ALA A 46 -31.28 23.95 28.33
C ALA A 46 -31.33 24.42 26.87
N VAL A 47 -30.92 23.54 25.95
CA VAL A 47 -31.20 23.66 24.51
C VAL A 47 -32.08 22.49 24.08
N SER A 48 -33.12 22.79 23.31
CA SER A 48 -34.24 21.87 23.02
C SER A 48 -33.79 20.54 22.40
N GLU A 49 -34.06 19.43 23.08
CA GLU A 49 -34.06 18.09 22.46
C GLU A 49 -35.24 17.97 21.49
N GLN A 50 -34.97 18.10 20.18
CA GLN A 50 -35.85 17.48 19.19
C GLN A 50 -35.65 15.96 19.26
N ALA A 51 -36.74 15.25 19.56
CA ALA A 51 -36.71 13.85 19.96
C ALA A 51 -36.05 12.93 18.92
N ARG A 52 -34.85 12.44 19.23
CA ARG A 52 -34.28 11.27 18.55
C ARG A 52 -34.99 10.01 19.08
N PRO A 53 -35.50 9.12 18.22
CA PRO A 53 -36.11 7.88 18.69
C PRO A 53 -35.05 7.02 19.36
N GLN A 54 -35.21 6.73 20.66
CA GLN A 54 -34.37 5.75 21.35
C GLN A 54 -34.72 4.36 20.81
N VAL A 55 -33.82 3.77 20.02
CA VAL A 55 -33.90 2.36 19.64
C VAL A 55 -33.55 1.54 20.88
N SER A 56 -34.58 1.18 21.65
CA SER A 56 -34.44 0.33 22.83
C SER A 56 -34.02 -1.07 22.41
N ILE A 57 -32.72 -1.38 22.53
CA ILE A 57 -32.22 -2.75 22.39
C ILE A 57 -32.86 -3.59 23.52
N PRO A 58 -33.64 -4.64 23.21
CA PRO A 58 -34.30 -5.42 24.23
C PRO A 58 -33.27 -6.25 25.00
N THR A 59 -33.02 -5.88 26.26
CA THR A 59 -32.15 -6.63 27.19
C THR A 59 -32.80 -7.95 27.61
N SER A 60 -32.81 -8.93 26.70
CA SER A 60 -33.24 -10.30 26.99
C SER A 60 -32.34 -10.89 28.08
N THR A 61 -32.95 -11.36 29.17
CA THR A 61 -32.23 -12.01 30.28
C THR A 61 -31.46 -13.23 29.80
N LEU A 62 -30.15 -13.26 30.07
CA LEU A 62 -29.24 -14.33 29.66
C LEU A 62 -29.36 -15.57 30.55
N THR A 63 -30.41 -16.37 30.35
CA THR A 63 -30.52 -17.72 30.90
C THR A 63 -31.28 -18.65 29.96
N THR A 64 -30.72 -19.84 29.73
CA THR A 64 -31.14 -20.89 28.76
C THR A 64 -30.88 -20.61 27.26
N ASN A 65 -30.73 -21.69 26.49
CA ASN A 65 -30.79 -21.76 25.01
C ASN A 65 -29.70 -21.06 24.16
N SER A 66 -28.43 -21.17 24.59
CA SER A 66 -27.27 -20.91 23.71
C SER A 66 -27.15 -21.92 22.56
N GLU A 67 -27.45 -23.19 22.79
CA GLU A 67 -27.39 -24.25 21.77
C GLU A 67 -28.48 -24.12 20.70
N THR A 68 -29.67 -23.64 21.09
CA THR A 68 -30.80 -23.51 20.17
C THR A 68 -30.57 -22.39 19.15
N ARG A 69 -29.91 -21.29 19.53
CA ARG A 69 -29.49 -20.23 18.59
C ARG A 69 -28.55 -20.76 17.51
N ARG A 70 -27.62 -21.66 17.84
CA ARG A 70 -26.69 -22.27 16.86
C ARG A 70 -27.39 -23.14 15.80
N ARG A 71 -28.64 -23.57 16.02
CA ARG A 71 -29.40 -24.35 15.04
C ARG A 71 -30.10 -23.51 13.96
N SER A 72 -30.13 -22.18 14.10
CA SER A 72 -30.70 -21.25 13.11
C SER A 72 -29.68 -20.24 12.57
N GLU A 73 -28.41 -20.38 12.93
CA GLU A 73 -27.33 -19.50 12.49
C GLU A 73 -26.90 -19.86 11.05
N PRO A 74 -26.81 -18.90 10.11
CA PRO A 74 -26.36 -19.19 8.76
C PRO A 74 -24.86 -19.49 8.74
N MET A 75 -24.48 -20.58 8.07
CA MET A 75 -23.09 -20.87 7.75
C MET A 75 -22.59 -19.92 6.65
N MET A 76 -21.35 -19.46 6.79
CA MET A 76 -20.63 -18.67 5.80
C MET A 76 -19.48 -19.50 5.20
N ARG A 77 -19.29 -19.40 3.89
CA ARG A 77 -18.23 -20.05 3.11
C ARG A 77 -17.21 -19.00 2.64
N ILE A 78 -16.04 -18.93 3.27
CA ILE A 78 -15.01 -17.91 2.95
C ILE A 78 -13.92 -18.53 2.08
N GLY A 79 -13.75 -18.04 0.86
CA GLY A 79 -12.72 -18.49 -0.09
C GLY A 79 -11.31 -18.04 0.31
N LEU A 80 -10.66 -18.78 1.22
CA LEU A 80 -9.32 -18.48 1.75
C LEU A 80 -8.23 -18.42 0.67
N ALA A 81 -8.34 -19.27 -0.36
CA ALA A 81 -7.52 -19.24 -1.56
C ALA A 81 -8.32 -19.83 -2.73
N THR A 82 -8.09 -19.35 -3.96
CA THR A 82 -8.87 -19.76 -5.16
C THR A 82 -8.02 -20.25 -6.33
N ASP A 83 -6.70 -20.27 -6.14
CA ASP A 83 -5.67 -20.54 -7.13
C ASP A 83 -4.46 -21.30 -6.56
N ALA A 84 -4.62 -21.93 -5.39
CA ALA A 84 -3.53 -22.55 -4.66
C ALA A 84 -2.95 -23.77 -5.39
N ARG A 85 -1.62 -23.80 -5.56
CA ARG A 85 -0.91 -24.94 -6.16
C ARG A 85 -0.80 -26.14 -5.21
N ALA A 86 -0.86 -25.89 -3.91
CA ALA A 86 -0.93 -26.89 -2.85
C ALA A 86 -1.54 -26.26 -1.59
N ALA A 87 -2.04 -27.09 -0.67
CA ALA A 87 -2.49 -26.67 0.66
C ALA A 87 -1.88 -27.55 1.75
N SER A 88 -1.53 -26.97 2.90
CA SER A 88 -1.23 -27.70 4.13
C SER A 88 -2.40 -27.54 5.09
N ILE A 89 -3.05 -28.65 5.45
CA ILE A 89 -4.14 -28.67 6.44
C ILE A 89 -3.64 -29.39 7.69
N SER A 90 -3.82 -28.81 8.86
CA SER A 90 -3.37 -29.40 10.13
C SER A 90 -4.30 -29.11 11.30
N THR A 91 -4.15 -29.89 12.37
CA THR A 91 -4.66 -29.61 13.72
C THR A 91 -3.60 -30.05 14.75
N THR A 92 -3.80 -29.74 16.02
CA THR A 92 -3.03 -30.31 17.15
C THR A 92 -3.77 -31.44 17.88
N SER A 93 -4.96 -31.82 17.39
CA SER A 93 -5.75 -33.00 17.79
C SER A 93 -5.68 -34.09 16.70
N GLN A 94 -6.74 -34.91 16.56
CA GLN A 94 -6.92 -35.79 15.40
C GLN A 94 -7.63 -35.04 14.27
N LEU A 95 -7.14 -35.20 13.05
CA LEU A 95 -7.73 -34.62 11.84
C LEU A 95 -8.78 -35.57 11.27
N VAL A 96 -10.00 -35.10 11.08
CA VAL A 96 -11.12 -35.87 10.49
C VAL A 96 -11.35 -35.36 9.07
N THR A 97 -11.58 -36.29 8.13
CA THR A 97 -11.98 -35.98 6.75
C THR A 97 -13.34 -36.59 6.44
N THR A 98 -14.16 -35.88 5.66
CA THR A 98 -15.46 -36.34 5.15
C THR A 98 -15.60 -36.05 3.66
N SER A 99 -16.15 -37.02 2.92
CA SER A 99 -16.61 -36.84 1.53
C SER A 99 -18.02 -36.23 1.54
N GLU A 100 -18.36 -35.44 0.52
CA GLU A 100 -19.63 -34.71 0.46
C GLU A 100 -20.86 -35.64 0.37
N ASP A 101 -20.68 -36.90 -0.05
CA ASP A 101 -21.71 -37.96 -0.02
C ASP A 101 -22.17 -38.37 1.40
N GLY A 102 -21.50 -37.88 2.47
CA GLY A 102 -21.89 -38.04 3.88
C GLY A 102 -21.77 -39.46 4.46
N ALA A 103 -21.64 -40.50 3.63
CA ALA A 103 -21.70 -41.90 4.04
C ALA A 103 -20.48 -42.40 4.85
N SER A 104 -19.35 -41.68 4.84
CA SER A 104 -18.16 -42.04 5.63
C SER A 104 -17.39 -40.83 6.13
N SER A 105 -17.19 -40.80 7.46
CA SER A 105 -16.25 -39.93 8.14
C SER A 105 -15.02 -40.75 8.54
N GLN A 106 -13.83 -40.30 8.19
CA GLN A 106 -12.58 -41.00 8.47
C GLN A 106 -11.66 -40.13 9.32
N THR A 107 -11.31 -40.61 10.51
CA THR A 107 -10.19 -40.08 11.28
C THR A 107 -8.88 -40.45 10.57
N LEU A 108 -8.08 -39.45 10.23
CA LEU A 108 -6.77 -39.64 9.61
C LEU A 108 -5.73 -39.93 10.70
N GLY A 109 -4.89 -40.94 10.49
CA GLY A 109 -3.75 -41.28 11.36
C GLY A 109 -2.62 -40.24 11.36
N VAL A 110 -2.85 -39.03 10.84
CA VAL A 110 -1.89 -37.94 10.74
C VAL A 110 -2.56 -36.60 11.11
N ALA A 111 -1.90 -35.80 11.95
CA ALA A 111 -2.40 -34.49 12.38
C ALA A 111 -2.17 -33.36 11.35
N ARG A 112 -1.43 -33.63 10.27
CA ARG A 112 -1.20 -32.73 9.14
C ARG A 112 -1.23 -33.51 7.83
N VAL A 113 -1.86 -32.95 6.80
CA VAL A 113 -1.81 -33.42 5.42
C VAL A 113 -1.38 -32.32 4.46
N ARG A 114 -0.74 -32.72 3.36
CA ARG A 114 -0.51 -31.87 2.18
C ARG A 114 -1.50 -32.26 1.09
N ILE A 115 -2.04 -31.28 0.38
CA ILE A 115 -3.04 -31.48 -0.68
C ILE A 115 -2.51 -30.84 -1.96
N GLU A 116 -2.61 -31.55 -3.09
CA GLU A 116 -2.19 -31.06 -4.41
C GLU A 116 -3.26 -31.35 -5.48
N PRO A 117 -3.47 -30.46 -6.46
CA PRO A 117 -4.42 -30.66 -7.54
C PRO A 117 -3.81 -31.57 -8.62
N ARG A 118 -4.56 -32.59 -9.06
CA ARG A 118 -4.16 -33.46 -10.17
C ARG A 118 -5.20 -33.43 -11.28
N VAL A 119 -4.74 -33.20 -12.51
CA VAL A 119 -5.51 -33.46 -13.72
C VAL A 119 -5.43 -34.96 -14.03
N LEU A 120 -6.58 -35.62 -14.11
CA LEU A 120 -6.70 -37.02 -14.51
C LEU A 120 -6.93 -37.05 -16.03
N SER A 121 -6.06 -37.75 -16.76
CA SER A 121 -6.27 -37.98 -18.18
C SER A 121 -7.38 -39.03 -18.39
N PRO A 122 -8.34 -38.83 -19.32
CA PRO A 122 -9.33 -39.84 -19.65
C PRO A 122 -8.66 -40.98 -20.44
N TYR A 123 -8.39 -42.11 -19.76
CA TYR A 123 -7.98 -43.36 -20.40
C TYR A 123 -9.23 -44.15 -20.85
N PRO A 124 -9.21 -44.78 -22.04
CA PRO A 124 -10.30 -45.64 -22.51
C PRO A 124 -10.38 -46.95 -21.73
N SER A 125 -11.58 -47.54 -21.68
CA SER A 125 -11.88 -48.78 -20.98
C SER A 125 -11.38 -50.02 -21.73
N THR A 126 -10.64 -50.87 -21.01
CA THR A 126 -10.57 -52.35 -21.13
C THR A 126 -10.92 -52.98 -22.49
N SER A 127 -9.92 -53.53 -23.16
CA SER A 127 -10.09 -54.49 -24.26
C SER A 127 -10.75 -55.78 -23.79
N ALA A 128 -11.81 -56.21 -24.47
CA ALA A 128 -12.32 -57.58 -24.44
C ALA A 128 -11.99 -58.27 -25.79
N PRO A 129 -11.71 -59.59 -25.82
CA PRO A 129 -11.38 -60.30 -27.05
C PRO A 129 -12.64 -60.68 -27.86
N SER A 130 -12.48 -60.81 -29.18
CA SER A 130 -13.45 -61.42 -30.08
C SER A 130 -12.69 -62.25 -31.13
N GLU A 131 -12.97 -63.55 -31.20
CA GLU A 131 -12.32 -64.47 -32.14
C GLU A 131 -13.03 -64.53 -33.50
N SER A 132 -12.25 -64.96 -34.50
CA SER A 132 -12.56 -65.58 -35.82
C SER A 132 -13.95 -65.48 -36.49
N ILE A 133 -13.89 -65.35 -37.83
CA ILE A 133 -14.39 -66.35 -38.80
C ILE A 133 -13.63 -66.15 -40.14
N ASP A 134 -13.48 -67.24 -40.91
CA ASP A 134 -12.65 -67.39 -42.13
C ASP A 134 -13.30 -66.76 -43.41
N GLU A 135 -12.79 -66.81 -44.66
CA GLU A 135 -11.88 -67.76 -45.35
C GLU A 135 -11.31 -67.23 -46.71
N ALA A 136 -10.49 -68.04 -47.40
CA ALA A 136 -10.24 -68.12 -48.86
C ALA A 136 -9.17 -67.23 -49.61
N ARG A 137 -7.94 -67.80 -49.75
CA ARG A 137 -7.07 -68.00 -50.98
C ARG A 137 -7.21 -67.04 -52.20
N SER A 138 -6.18 -66.55 -52.92
CA SER A 138 -5.04 -67.29 -53.55
C SER A 138 -3.99 -66.42 -54.31
N ASP A 139 -2.69 -66.67 -54.05
CA ASP A 139 -1.48 -66.71 -54.93
C ASP A 139 -0.98 -65.58 -55.94
N PRO A 140 0.34 -65.58 -56.29
CA PRO A 140 1.11 -64.50 -56.98
C PRO A 140 1.36 -64.79 -58.51
N PRO A 141 2.42 -64.33 -59.29
CA PRO A 141 3.61 -63.49 -59.02
C PRO A 141 4.23 -62.54 -60.13
N ARG A 142 5.28 -61.79 -59.71
CA ARG A 142 6.60 -61.50 -60.40
C ARG A 142 6.84 -60.33 -61.41
N ARG A 143 8.02 -59.69 -61.17
CA ARG A 143 9.13 -59.26 -62.10
C ARG A 143 9.28 -57.81 -62.62
N THR A 144 10.15 -57.05 -61.91
CA THR A 144 11.44 -56.43 -62.35
C THR A 144 11.59 -55.73 -63.72
N ARG A 145 12.13 -54.48 -63.70
CA ARG A 145 13.39 -54.09 -64.39
C ARG A 145 13.88 -52.66 -64.04
N ASP A 146 15.19 -52.56 -63.76
CA ASP A 146 16.06 -51.36 -63.81
C ASP A 146 16.78 -51.29 -65.20
N PRO A 147 17.66 -50.31 -65.56
CA PRO A 147 18.38 -49.33 -64.71
C PRO A 147 18.69 -47.89 -65.27
N ALA A 148 19.13 -46.99 -64.37
CA ALA A 148 20.31 -46.05 -64.44
C ALA A 148 20.50 -45.06 -65.64
N PRO A 149 21.44 -44.05 -65.61
CA PRO A 149 22.48 -43.76 -64.59
C PRO A 149 22.74 -42.27 -64.17
N GLU A 150 23.63 -42.14 -63.17
CA GLU A 150 24.72 -41.14 -62.96
C GLU A 150 24.50 -39.67 -62.46
N ASP A 151 25.17 -39.40 -61.32
CA ASP A 151 25.99 -38.24 -60.86
C ASP A 151 25.51 -36.76 -60.91
N SER A 152 25.63 -35.93 -59.85
CA SER A 152 26.79 -35.44 -59.03
C SER A 152 27.49 -34.21 -59.65
N THR A 153 27.94 -33.12 -58.97
CA THR A 153 27.93 -32.62 -57.55
C THR A 153 27.47 -31.12 -57.56
N SER A 154 27.73 -30.13 -56.66
CA SER A 154 28.52 -29.92 -55.42
C SER A 154 28.02 -28.71 -54.57
N GLU A 155 28.66 -28.49 -53.40
CA GLU A 155 29.14 -27.25 -52.72
C GLU A 155 28.66 -25.80 -53.09
N SER A 156 28.79 -24.73 -52.26
CA SER A 156 28.92 -24.56 -50.78
C SER A 156 28.90 -23.06 -50.34
N ILE A 157 28.88 -22.79 -49.02
CA ILE A 157 29.59 -21.69 -48.28
C ILE A 157 29.04 -20.22 -48.16
N THR A 158 28.79 -19.82 -46.89
CA THR A 158 28.90 -18.50 -46.18
C THR A 158 28.05 -17.22 -46.43
N GLN A 159 27.34 -16.82 -45.36
CA GLN A 159 27.39 -15.54 -44.58
C GLN A 159 26.86 -14.15 -45.07
N ALA A 160 25.93 -13.63 -44.24
CA ALA A 160 25.96 -12.34 -43.49
C ALA A 160 25.33 -11.00 -43.99
N SER A 161 24.40 -10.50 -43.14
CA SER A 161 24.33 -9.13 -42.59
C SER A 161 23.33 -8.07 -43.13
N THR A 162 22.81 -7.28 -42.16
CA THR A 162 22.32 -5.88 -42.22
C THR A 162 20.99 -5.50 -42.91
N ALA A 163 20.30 -4.54 -42.26
CA ALA A 163 19.18 -3.69 -42.74
C ALA A 163 19.72 -2.22 -42.92
N PRO A 164 18.97 -1.09 -43.04
CA PRO A 164 17.51 -0.83 -42.87
C PRO A 164 16.84 0.27 -43.76
N THR A 165 15.59 0.66 -43.41
CA THR A 165 14.93 2.00 -43.54
C THR A 165 13.98 2.31 -44.73
N ASN A 166 13.09 3.32 -44.50
CA ASN A 166 12.20 4.12 -45.40
C ASN A 166 10.79 3.56 -45.75
N THR A 167 9.68 4.32 -45.75
CA THR A 167 9.31 5.64 -45.12
C THR A 167 7.76 5.80 -45.00
N ALA A 168 7.25 6.86 -44.35
CA ALA A 168 5.82 7.20 -44.14
C ALA A 168 5.20 8.02 -45.34
N PRO A 169 4.02 8.72 -45.32
CA PRO A 169 3.17 9.20 -44.20
C PRO A 169 1.61 9.15 -44.36
N ALA A 170 0.84 9.49 -43.30
CA ALA A 170 -0.55 9.99 -43.38
C ALA A 170 -1.01 10.80 -42.12
N ASN A 171 -1.68 11.93 -42.37
CA ASN A 171 -2.04 13.06 -41.49
C ASN A 171 -3.30 12.92 -40.58
N VAL A 172 -3.46 13.90 -39.66
CA VAL A 172 -4.75 14.52 -39.18
C VAL A 172 -5.59 13.69 -38.16
N THR A 173 -6.28 14.23 -37.12
CA THR A 173 -6.86 15.58 -36.83
C THR A 173 -6.76 15.99 -35.34
N GLN A 174 -6.94 17.29 -35.03
CA GLN A 174 -7.49 17.80 -33.74
C GLN A 174 -8.89 18.41 -33.98
N ALA A 175 -9.78 18.46 -32.98
CA ALA A 175 -10.69 19.60 -32.68
C ALA A 175 -11.70 19.29 -31.55
N SER A 176 -12.28 20.35 -30.97
CA SER A 176 -13.36 20.32 -29.96
C SER A 176 -14.50 21.27 -30.34
N SER A 177 -15.66 21.14 -29.67
CA SER A 177 -16.60 22.21 -29.22
C SER A 177 -18.07 22.24 -29.71
N THR A 178 -18.95 22.60 -28.75
CA THR A 178 -20.23 23.36 -28.82
C THR A 178 -21.38 23.01 -29.79
N ARG A 179 -22.40 22.32 -29.23
CA ARG A 179 -23.75 22.86 -28.89
C ARG A 179 -24.50 23.75 -29.93
N ALA A 180 -25.59 23.21 -30.50
CA ALA A 180 -26.76 23.96 -30.99
C ALA A 180 -28.06 23.14 -30.82
N THR A 181 -29.24 23.78 -30.88
CA THR A 181 -30.53 23.20 -30.43
C THR A 181 -31.61 23.17 -31.52
N ARG A 182 -32.34 22.05 -31.66
CA ARG A 182 -33.77 22.07 -32.05
C ARG A 182 -34.53 20.82 -31.57
N VAL A 183 -35.87 20.92 -31.59
CA VAL A 183 -36.85 20.02 -30.94
C VAL A 183 -37.79 19.46 -32.02
N ILE A 184 -38.34 18.23 -31.86
CA ILE A 184 -39.76 17.85 -32.11
C ILE A 184 -40.02 16.32 -31.93
N SER A 185 -41.10 16.01 -31.19
CA SER A 185 -41.94 14.78 -31.15
C SER A 185 -41.35 13.36 -31.01
N GLU A 186 -41.67 12.72 -29.88
CA GLU A 186 -42.09 11.30 -29.76
C GLU A 186 -43.47 11.06 -30.45
N PRO A 187 -43.98 9.81 -30.72
CA PRO A 187 -44.14 8.75 -29.70
C PRO A 187 -44.15 7.24 -30.11
N ALA A 188 -43.94 6.41 -29.08
CA ALA A 188 -44.60 5.12 -28.73
C ALA A 188 -44.81 3.93 -29.71
N ARG A 189 -44.41 2.74 -29.23
CA ARG A 189 -44.96 1.37 -29.49
C ARG A 189 -44.93 0.86 -30.96
N THR A 190 -44.93 -0.44 -31.27
CA THR A 190 -45.21 -1.69 -30.52
C THR A 190 -44.38 -2.85 -31.10
N ALA A 191 -44.15 -3.94 -30.36
CA ALA A 191 -43.67 -5.19 -30.94
C ALA A 191 -44.78 -5.91 -31.76
N PRO A 192 -44.42 -6.62 -32.83
CA PRO A 192 -44.97 -7.95 -33.02
C PRO A 192 -43.97 -9.01 -33.53
N ALA A 193 -44.25 -10.26 -33.21
CA ALA A 193 -43.76 -11.46 -33.87
C ALA A 193 -44.95 -12.42 -34.07
N PRO A 194 -44.84 -13.55 -34.81
CA PRO A 194 -43.79 -13.96 -35.74
C PRO A 194 -44.34 -14.28 -37.16
N ARG A 195 -43.45 -14.52 -38.15
CA ARG A 195 -43.75 -15.38 -39.31
C ARG A 195 -42.53 -16.23 -39.69
N ALA A 196 -42.79 -17.36 -40.33
CA ALA A 196 -41.89 -18.52 -40.35
C ALA A 196 -41.09 -18.71 -41.66
N SER A 197 -40.20 -19.70 -41.59
CA SER A 197 -39.60 -20.46 -42.71
C SER A 197 -38.89 -19.70 -43.83
N LYS A 198 -37.56 -19.70 -43.76
CA LYS A 198 -36.74 -20.26 -44.84
C LYS A 198 -35.80 -21.32 -44.25
N GLU A 199 -35.74 -22.47 -44.91
CA GLU A 199 -34.84 -23.56 -44.52
C GLU A 199 -33.40 -23.19 -44.82
N SER A 200 -32.48 -23.44 -43.89
CA SER A 200 -31.05 -23.33 -44.11
C SER A 200 -30.38 -24.68 -43.83
N ASN A 201 -29.78 -25.27 -44.86
CA ASN A 201 -29.06 -26.54 -44.78
C ASN A 201 -27.72 -26.37 -44.06
N VAL A 202 -27.77 -26.13 -42.74
CA VAL A 202 -26.60 -26.11 -41.88
C VAL A 202 -26.37 -27.53 -41.34
N ARG A 203 -25.40 -28.25 -41.91
CA ARG A 203 -24.84 -29.42 -41.25
C ARG A 203 -24.20 -28.96 -39.93
N LEU A 204 -24.87 -29.24 -38.82
CA LEU A 204 -24.31 -29.13 -37.48
C LEU A 204 -23.16 -30.14 -37.33
N ALA A 205 -21.97 -29.72 -37.75
CA ALA A 205 -20.73 -30.37 -37.36
C ALA A 205 -20.55 -30.15 -35.85
N ALA A 206 -21.14 -31.06 -35.06
CA ALA A 206 -20.96 -31.10 -33.62
C ALA A 206 -19.46 -31.23 -33.33
N ARG A 207 -18.82 -30.12 -32.93
CA ARG A 207 -17.49 -30.17 -32.32
C ARG A 207 -17.61 -31.13 -31.13
N PRO A 208 -16.72 -32.14 -30.99
CA PRO A 208 -16.71 -32.94 -29.78
C PRO A 208 -16.55 -31.97 -28.59
N ALA A 209 -17.37 -32.15 -27.56
CA ALA A 209 -17.18 -31.40 -26.32
C ALA A 209 -15.72 -31.63 -25.87
N PRO A 210 -15.00 -30.57 -25.42
CA PRO A 210 -13.64 -30.76 -24.92
C PRO A 210 -13.71 -31.79 -23.79
N ALA A 211 -12.97 -32.89 -23.96
CA ALA A 211 -13.04 -34.02 -23.03
C ALA A 211 -12.83 -33.50 -21.61
N LEU A 212 -13.83 -33.71 -20.73
CA LEU A 212 -13.81 -33.19 -19.38
C LEU A 212 -12.59 -33.75 -18.65
N LEU A 213 -11.54 -32.93 -18.56
CA LEU A 213 -10.31 -33.21 -17.82
C LEU A 213 -10.67 -33.30 -16.34
N MET A 214 -11.08 -34.50 -15.92
CA MET A 214 -11.50 -34.77 -14.55
C MET A 214 -10.37 -34.39 -13.61
N ARG A 215 -10.70 -33.70 -12.51
CA ARG A 215 -9.70 -33.22 -11.55
C ARG A 215 -9.96 -33.83 -10.21
N ALA A 216 -8.88 -33.97 -9.44
CA ALA A 216 -8.93 -34.49 -8.09
C ALA A 216 -7.98 -33.72 -7.17
N ALA A 217 -8.34 -33.63 -5.91
CA ALA A 217 -7.41 -33.33 -4.84
C ALA A 217 -6.71 -34.63 -4.42
N MET A 218 -5.38 -34.66 -4.51
CA MET A 218 -4.53 -35.72 -3.97
C MET A 218 -4.08 -35.33 -2.57
N VAL A 219 -4.21 -36.21 -1.58
CA VAL A 219 -3.89 -35.90 -0.18
C VAL A 219 -2.80 -36.81 0.35
N TYR A 220 -1.78 -36.24 1.01
CA TYR A 220 -0.54 -36.90 1.41
C TYR A 220 -0.25 -36.74 2.91
N GLY A 221 0.09 -37.85 3.57
CA GLY A 221 0.40 -37.92 5.01
C GLY A 221 1.90 -37.81 5.35
N GLY A 222 2.67 -37.08 4.54
CA GLY A 222 4.13 -36.93 4.72
C GLY A 222 5.00 -37.83 3.82
N GLY A 223 4.40 -38.75 3.06
CA GLY A 223 5.07 -39.54 2.02
C GLY A 223 4.62 -39.16 0.60
N THR A 224 5.23 -39.79 -0.42
CA THR A 224 4.89 -39.60 -1.85
C THR A 224 3.67 -40.40 -2.31
N VAL A 225 3.20 -41.36 -1.51
CA VAL A 225 1.97 -42.12 -1.78
C VAL A 225 0.77 -41.32 -1.24
N PRO A 226 -0.28 -41.08 -2.05
CA PRO A 226 -1.48 -40.40 -1.57
C PRO A 226 -2.27 -41.30 -0.61
N LEU A 227 -2.72 -40.74 0.51
CA LEU A 227 -3.67 -41.37 1.44
C LEU A 227 -5.04 -41.54 0.78
N LEU A 228 -5.46 -40.56 -0.02
CA LEU A 228 -6.77 -40.50 -0.67
C LEU A 228 -6.76 -39.53 -1.87
N GLN A 229 -7.67 -39.78 -2.81
CA GLN A 229 -7.90 -39.01 -4.03
C GLN A 229 -9.39 -38.67 -4.12
N ALA A 230 -9.75 -37.39 -4.09
CA ALA A 230 -11.15 -36.95 -4.10
C ALA A 230 -11.48 -36.09 -5.33
N ARG A 231 -12.62 -36.39 -5.97
CA ARG A 231 -13.20 -35.59 -7.07
C ARG A 231 -14.26 -34.59 -6.59
N VAL A 232 -14.73 -34.75 -5.36
CA VAL A 232 -15.64 -33.84 -4.63
C VAL A 232 -14.86 -33.05 -3.57
N PRO A 233 -15.42 -31.96 -3.00
CA PRO A 233 -14.84 -31.28 -1.85
C PRO A 233 -14.53 -32.21 -0.69
N LEU A 234 -13.30 -32.13 -0.19
CA LEU A 234 -12.89 -32.77 1.06
C LEU A 234 -13.11 -31.81 2.22
N THR A 235 -13.92 -32.23 3.18
CA THR A 235 -14.20 -31.46 4.39
C THR A 235 -13.30 -31.93 5.53
N PHE A 236 -12.39 -31.06 5.97
CA PHE A 236 -11.47 -31.30 7.09
C PHE A 236 -11.95 -30.60 8.37
N SER A 237 -12.08 -31.37 9.45
CA SER A 237 -12.46 -30.87 10.79
C SER A 237 -11.54 -31.44 11.88
N SER A 238 -11.65 -30.88 13.08
CA SER A 238 -10.95 -31.34 14.29
C SER A 238 -11.91 -32.12 15.18
N THR A 239 -11.41 -33.13 15.90
CA THR A 239 -12.17 -33.79 16.98
C THR A 239 -12.43 -32.89 18.19
N ASP A 240 -11.67 -31.80 18.34
CA ASP A 240 -11.89 -30.74 19.33
C ASP A 240 -11.64 -29.38 18.66
N GLU A 241 -12.69 -28.76 18.15
CA GLU A 241 -12.61 -27.45 17.51
C GLU A 241 -12.31 -26.32 18.53
N GLN A 242 -12.71 -26.50 19.80
CA GLN A 242 -12.67 -25.44 20.80
C GLN A 242 -11.24 -25.20 21.32
N LEU A 243 -10.45 -26.25 21.54
CA LEU A 243 -9.03 -26.12 21.89
C LEU A 243 -8.10 -26.30 20.68
N HIS A 244 -8.47 -27.15 19.72
CA HIS A 244 -7.62 -27.59 18.61
C HIS A 244 -8.25 -27.26 17.25
N SER A 245 -8.46 -25.97 16.97
CA SER A 245 -8.98 -25.49 15.69
C SER A 245 -8.15 -25.96 14.49
N VAL A 246 -8.83 -26.31 13.38
CA VAL A 246 -8.15 -26.62 12.11
C VAL A 246 -7.37 -25.43 11.56
N LYS A 247 -6.31 -25.73 10.81
CA LYS A 247 -5.37 -24.75 10.27
C LYS A 247 -5.18 -24.93 8.77
N PHE A 248 -5.11 -23.81 8.05
CA PHE A 248 -4.65 -23.77 6.66
C PHE A 248 -3.33 -23.00 6.62
N ASN A 249 -2.27 -23.66 6.15
CA ASN A 249 -0.89 -23.14 6.18
C ASN A 249 -0.52 -22.58 7.57
N ASP A 250 -0.80 -23.39 8.60
CA ASP A 250 -0.58 -23.16 10.04
C ASP A 250 -1.33 -21.97 10.69
N LYS A 251 -2.06 -21.15 9.92
CA LYS A 251 -3.02 -20.15 10.44
C LYS A 251 -4.33 -20.84 10.88
N PRO A 252 -4.83 -20.63 12.12
CA PRO A 252 -6.02 -21.30 12.65
C PRO A 252 -7.35 -20.66 12.23
N TYR A 253 -8.37 -21.49 12.04
CA TYR A 253 -9.73 -21.14 11.64
C TYR A 253 -10.77 -21.93 12.45
N ARG A 254 -11.90 -21.29 12.74
CA ARG A 254 -13.07 -21.93 13.36
C ARG A 254 -13.88 -22.73 12.34
N GLY A 255 -14.75 -23.62 12.80
CA GLY A 255 -15.49 -24.55 11.97
C GLY A 255 -14.57 -25.54 11.25
N ARG A 256 -14.70 -25.61 9.92
CA ARG A 256 -14.05 -26.62 9.07
C ARG A 256 -13.42 -26.01 7.81
N LEU A 257 -12.57 -26.78 7.13
CA LEU A 257 -11.90 -26.39 5.89
C LEU A 257 -12.30 -27.35 4.76
N GLU A 258 -12.93 -26.82 3.71
CA GLU A 258 -13.29 -27.53 2.50
C GLU A 258 -12.26 -27.28 1.39
N VAL A 259 -11.78 -28.33 0.74
CA VAL A 259 -10.73 -28.25 -0.29
C VAL A 259 -11.13 -29.06 -1.53
N PHE A 260 -11.10 -28.42 -2.70
CA PHE A 260 -11.43 -29.05 -3.99
C PHE A 260 -10.54 -28.52 -5.12
N ALA A 261 -10.33 -29.35 -6.15
CA ALA A 261 -9.68 -28.92 -7.40
C ALA A 261 -10.70 -28.24 -8.32
N ASN A 262 -10.33 -27.09 -8.90
CA ASN A 262 -11.25 -26.21 -9.62
C ASN A 262 -11.03 -26.18 -11.15
N GLU A 263 -11.85 -25.40 -11.85
CA GLU A 263 -11.82 -25.22 -13.31
C GLU A 263 -10.53 -24.58 -13.86
N ARG A 264 -9.69 -23.98 -13.01
CA ARG A 264 -8.34 -23.48 -13.38
C ARG A 264 -7.22 -24.52 -13.19
N GLY A 265 -7.52 -25.68 -12.60
CA GLY A 265 -6.55 -26.75 -12.36
C GLY A 265 -5.76 -26.57 -11.06
N THR A 266 -6.21 -25.66 -10.20
CA THR A 266 -5.65 -25.34 -8.89
C THR A 266 -6.62 -25.77 -7.79
N LEU A 267 -6.22 -25.65 -6.52
CA LEU A 267 -7.09 -25.86 -5.39
C LEU A 267 -7.83 -24.57 -5.01
N THR A 268 -9.11 -24.70 -4.72
CA THR A 268 -9.86 -23.75 -3.90
C THR A 268 -9.87 -24.27 -2.46
N ILE A 269 -9.60 -23.38 -1.50
CA ILE A 269 -9.68 -23.66 -0.06
C ILE A 269 -10.73 -22.73 0.53
N VAL A 270 -11.74 -23.30 1.18
CA VAL A 270 -12.89 -22.60 1.74
C VAL A 270 -12.97 -22.88 3.23
N ASN A 271 -13.06 -21.84 4.07
CA ASN A 271 -13.42 -22.02 5.47
C ASN A 271 -14.93 -21.93 5.62
N VAL A 272 -15.53 -22.93 6.27
CA VAL A 272 -16.98 -22.99 6.51
C VAL A 272 -17.23 -22.95 8.01
N VAL A 273 -17.89 -21.87 8.44
CA VAL A 273 -17.98 -21.42 9.84
C VAL A 273 -19.31 -20.71 10.09
N GLY A 274 -19.79 -20.65 11.33
CA GLY A 274 -20.97 -19.87 11.69
C GLY A 274 -20.75 -18.36 11.49
N LEU A 275 -21.81 -17.62 11.19
CA LEU A 275 -21.76 -16.18 10.95
C LEU A 275 -21.16 -15.38 12.12
N GLU A 276 -21.48 -15.69 13.37
CA GLU A 276 -20.94 -14.97 14.53
C GLU A 276 -19.43 -15.22 14.70
N ASP A 277 -19.01 -16.47 14.51
CA ASP A 277 -17.59 -16.88 14.58
C ASP A 277 -16.79 -16.44 13.34
N TYR A 278 -17.44 -16.16 12.20
CA TYR A 278 -16.87 -15.37 11.11
C TYR A 278 -16.67 -13.90 11.51
N VAL A 279 -17.69 -13.25 12.06
CA VAL A 279 -17.65 -11.83 12.44
C VAL A 279 -16.58 -11.55 13.51
N ARG A 280 -16.35 -12.47 14.47
CA ARG A 280 -15.18 -12.43 15.40
C ARG A 280 -13.84 -12.27 14.68
N GLY A 281 -13.67 -12.95 13.54
CA GLY A 281 -12.47 -12.89 12.72
C GLY A 281 -12.43 -11.69 11.75
N VAL A 282 -13.50 -10.88 11.66
CA VAL A 282 -13.55 -9.66 10.83
C VAL A 282 -13.33 -8.41 11.67
N VAL A 283 -14.18 -8.18 12.68
CA VAL A 283 -14.21 -6.91 13.45
C VAL A 283 -12.84 -6.41 13.88
N PRO A 284 -11.95 -7.21 14.51
CA PRO A 284 -10.65 -6.71 14.97
C PRO A 284 -9.63 -6.40 13.85
N ASN A 285 -9.90 -6.79 12.61
CA ASN A 285 -9.08 -6.46 11.43
C ASN A 285 -9.58 -5.19 10.71
N GLU A 286 -10.88 -4.89 10.79
CA GLU A 286 -11.50 -3.71 10.18
C GLU A 286 -11.53 -2.51 11.14
N LEU A 287 -11.77 -2.75 12.44
CA LEU A 287 -11.72 -1.74 13.50
C LEU A 287 -10.91 -2.29 14.68
N SER A 288 -9.61 -1.98 14.72
CA SER A 288 -8.67 -2.59 15.66
C SER A 288 -8.92 -2.14 17.11
N PRO A 289 -9.26 -3.05 18.06
CA PRO A 289 -9.62 -2.66 19.44
C PRO A 289 -8.46 -2.07 20.26
N GLY A 290 -7.21 -2.23 19.80
CA GLY A 290 -6.03 -1.61 20.41
C GLY A 290 -5.75 -0.19 19.89
N GLY A 291 -6.41 0.25 18.81
CA GLY A 291 -6.40 1.63 18.33
C GLY A 291 -7.72 2.37 18.60
N HIS A 292 -8.83 1.63 18.62
CA HIS A 292 -10.19 2.13 18.79
C HIS A 292 -10.92 1.26 19.85
N PRO A 293 -10.71 1.52 21.14
CA PRO A 293 -11.30 0.75 22.24
C PRO A 293 -12.78 1.06 22.51
N GLU A 294 -13.43 1.85 21.68
CA GLU A 294 -14.83 2.29 21.85
C GLU A 294 -15.80 1.13 21.59
N LEU A 295 -16.31 0.51 22.67
CA LEU A 295 -17.20 -0.66 22.60
C LEU A 295 -18.40 -0.46 21.66
N GLU A 296 -19.04 0.72 21.67
CA GLU A 296 -20.20 0.99 20.82
C GLU A 296 -19.83 1.16 19.34
N ALA A 297 -18.60 1.61 19.02
CA ALA A 297 -18.08 1.60 17.66
C ALA A 297 -17.77 0.17 17.17
N LEU A 298 -17.20 -0.66 18.05
CA LEU A 298 -16.98 -2.09 17.77
C LEU A 298 -18.31 -2.85 17.58
N LYS A 299 -19.38 -2.47 18.30
CA LYS A 299 -20.75 -3.00 18.08
C LYS A 299 -21.33 -2.56 16.74
N ALA A 300 -21.18 -1.29 16.37
CA ALA A 300 -21.59 -0.80 15.07
C ALA A 300 -20.85 -1.54 13.94
N GLN A 301 -19.54 -1.76 14.07
CA GLN A 301 -18.75 -2.54 13.13
C GLN A 301 -19.19 -4.01 13.08
N ALA A 302 -19.51 -4.64 14.22
CA ALA A 302 -20.04 -6.01 14.25
C ALA A 302 -21.38 -6.13 13.51
N ILE A 303 -22.31 -5.20 13.72
CA ILE A 303 -23.59 -5.16 13.01
C ILE A 303 -23.37 -4.92 11.51
N ALA A 304 -22.53 -3.95 11.13
CA ALA A 304 -22.21 -3.68 9.73
C ALA A 304 -21.59 -4.91 9.05
N ALA A 305 -20.60 -5.55 9.67
CA ALA A 305 -19.90 -6.70 9.11
C ALA A 305 -20.78 -7.95 8.99
N ARG A 306 -21.68 -8.17 9.97
CA ARG A 306 -22.70 -9.21 9.93
C ARG A 306 -23.71 -8.96 8.80
N THR A 307 -24.16 -7.71 8.66
CA THR A 307 -25.12 -7.31 7.62
C THR A 307 -24.53 -7.47 6.22
N TYR A 308 -23.29 -7.01 6.01
CA TYR A 308 -22.57 -7.19 4.75
C TYR A 308 -22.42 -8.68 4.39
N ALA A 309 -22.03 -9.52 5.36
CA ALA A 309 -21.89 -10.96 5.14
C ALA A 309 -23.21 -11.63 4.72
N VAL A 310 -24.34 -11.25 5.32
CA VAL A 310 -25.66 -11.75 4.93
C VAL A 310 -26.08 -11.23 3.55
N ASN A 311 -25.93 -9.93 3.28
CA ASN A 311 -26.24 -9.30 1.99
C ASN A 311 -25.40 -9.86 0.82
N ARG A 312 -24.16 -10.27 1.08
CA ARG A 312 -23.23 -10.84 0.09
C ARG A 312 -23.13 -12.37 0.09
N ARG A 313 -23.94 -13.07 0.88
CA ARG A 313 -23.94 -14.53 0.87
C ARG A 313 -24.32 -15.05 -0.51
N GLY A 314 -23.55 -16.01 -1.02
CA GLY A 314 -23.67 -16.53 -2.38
C GLY A 314 -23.09 -15.67 -3.51
N GLN A 315 -22.41 -14.54 -3.22
CA GLN A 315 -21.81 -13.67 -4.24
C GLN A 315 -20.84 -14.42 -5.17
N PHE A 316 -20.18 -15.47 -4.67
CA PHE A 316 -19.25 -16.31 -5.43
C PHE A 316 -19.71 -17.78 -5.55
N THR A 317 -21.00 -18.10 -5.46
CA THR A 317 -21.52 -19.49 -5.47
C THR A 317 -21.00 -20.33 -6.65
N ALA A 318 -20.88 -19.74 -7.84
CA ALA A 318 -20.31 -20.39 -9.03
C ALA A 318 -18.83 -20.80 -8.90
N GLN A 319 -18.15 -20.38 -7.82
CA GLN A 319 -16.78 -20.73 -7.45
C GLN A 319 -16.72 -21.60 -6.18
N GLY A 320 -17.87 -21.97 -5.61
CA GLY A 320 -18.01 -22.85 -4.45
C GLY A 320 -17.96 -22.17 -3.07
N PHE A 321 -18.01 -20.83 -2.99
CA PHE A 321 -17.96 -20.08 -1.72
C PHE A 321 -18.82 -18.81 -1.76
N ASP A 322 -19.03 -18.15 -0.62
CA ASP A 322 -19.86 -16.96 -0.50
C ASP A 322 -19.08 -15.66 -0.73
N ILE A 323 -17.96 -15.50 -0.03
CA ILE A 323 -17.23 -14.22 0.15
C ILE A 323 -15.70 -14.43 0.23
N LEU A 324 -14.94 -13.34 0.06
CA LEU A 324 -13.47 -13.34 0.14
C LEU A 324 -12.93 -12.81 1.50
N PRO A 325 -11.74 -13.21 1.94
CA PRO A 325 -11.12 -12.80 3.21
C PRO A 325 -10.32 -11.48 3.13
N THR A 326 -10.56 -10.66 2.11
CA THR A 326 -9.76 -9.47 1.77
C THR A 326 -10.66 -8.25 1.55
N THR A 327 -10.07 -7.07 1.32
CA THR A 327 -10.78 -5.81 1.02
C THR A 327 -11.65 -5.82 -0.26
N ARG A 328 -11.70 -6.94 -1.01
CA ARG A 328 -12.75 -7.20 -2.03
C ARG A 328 -14.11 -7.60 -1.42
N SER A 329 -14.12 -7.98 -0.15
CA SER A 329 -15.31 -8.24 0.64
C SER A 329 -15.09 -7.66 2.05
N GLN A 330 -14.50 -8.43 2.98
CA GLN A 330 -14.07 -7.96 4.30
C GLN A 330 -12.79 -8.69 4.73
N VAL A 331 -11.93 -8.04 5.50
CA VAL A 331 -10.64 -8.62 5.95
C VAL A 331 -10.88 -9.68 7.03
N TYR A 332 -10.62 -10.95 6.71
CA TYR A 332 -10.85 -12.08 7.61
C TYR A 332 -9.55 -12.67 8.18
N GLY A 333 -9.25 -12.32 9.43
CA GLY A 333 -8.08 -12.79 10.17
C GLY A 333 -8.19 -14.21 10.74
N GLY A 334 -9.37 -14.84 10.68
CA GLY A 334 -9.60 -16.16 11.29
C GLY A 334 -9.43 -16.11 12.81
N ARG A 335 -9.12 -17.26 13.43
CA ARG A 335 -9.09 -17.38 14.90
C ARG A 335 -7.90 -16.66 15.55
N GLN A 336 -6.84 -16.40 14.79
CA GLN A 336 -5.61 -15.79 15.30
C GLN A 336 -5.78 -14.31 15.71
N THR A 337 -6.79 -13.62 15.18
CA THR A 337 -6.99 -12.18 15.39
C THR A 337 -8.12 -11.84 16.36
N GLU A 338 -8.77 -12.84 16.95
CA GLU A 338 -9.84 -12.66 17.95
C GLU A 338 -9.34 -11.87 19.15
N HIS A 339 -10.20 -11.03 19.74
CA HIS A 339 -9.79 -10.10 20.80
C HIS A 339 -10.95 -9.86 21.77
N PRO A 340 -10.77 -10.01 23.11
CA PRO A 340 -11.86 -10.02 24.07
C PRO A 340 -12.86 -8.85 23.98
N LEU A 341 -12.39 -7.65 23.62
CA LEU A 341 -13.25 -6.47 23.47
C LEU A 341 -14.12 -6.50 22.21
N SER A 342 -13.61 -6.97 21.06
CA SER A 342 -14.42 -7.15 19.85
C SER A 342 -15.33 -8.37 19.98
N ASP A 343 -14.83 -9.47 20.56
CA ASP A 343 -15.62 -10.67 20.84
C ASP A 343 -16.83 -10.36 21.75
N ARG A 344 -16.66 -9.46 22.72
CA ARG A 344 -17.76 -8.91 23.53
C ARG A 344 -18.75 -8.10 22.68
N ALA A 345 -18.27 -7.24 21.77
CA ALA A 345 -19.12 -6.46 20.88
C ALA A 345 -19.93 -7.32 19.89
N VAL A 346 -19.34 -8.41 19.39
CA VAL A 346 -20.02 -9.41 18.56
C VAL A 346 -21.10 -10.12 19.39
N LEU A 347 -20.76 -10.59 20.60
CA LEU A 347 -21.70 -11.29 21.49
C LEU A 347 -22.89 -10.40 21.91
N GLU A 348 -22.64 -9.14 22.30
CA GLU A 348 -23.70 -8.18 22.66
C GLU A 348 -24.56 -7.73 21.46
N THR A 349 -24.17 -8.07 20.22
CA THR A 349 -24.93 -7.79 19.00
C THR A 349 -25.36 -9.05 18.24
N ALA A 350 -25.24 -10.25 18.84
CA ALA A 350 -25.42 -11.51 18.12
C ALA A 350 -26.82 -11.64 17.50
N GLY A 351 -26.86 -11.83 16.18
CA GLY A 351 -28.06 -11.85 15.34
C GLY A 351 -28.57 -10.48 14.85
N LEU A 352 -27.99 -9.35 15.27
CA LEU A 352 -28.41 -8.02 14.83
C LEU A 352 -27.80 -7.64 13.47
N VAL A 353 -28.66 -7.31 12.51
CA VAL A 353 -28.33 -6.78 11.18
C VAL A 353 -29.10 -5.48 10.91
N ALA A 354 -28.55 -4.62 10.07
CA ALA A 354 -29.21 -3.40 9.60
C ALA A 354 -30.05 -3.70 8.34
N THR A 355 -31.29 -3.22 8.29
CA THR A 355 -32.21 -3.45 7.17
C THR A 355 -32.78 -2.14 6.63
N PHE A 356 -33.24 -2.18 5.37
CA PHE A 356 -34.03 -1.14 4.74
C PHE A 356 -35.18 -1.84 4.00
N GLU A 357 -36.42 -1.38 4.22
CA GLU A 357 -37.64 -2.00 3.66
C GLU A 357 -37.78 -3.52 3.96
N GLY A 358 -37.13 -3.98 5.04
CA GLY A 358 -37.10 -5.38 5.48
C GLY A 358 -35.83 -6.14 5.08
N GLU A 359 -35.17 -5.74 4.00
CA GLU A 359 -34.00 -6.45 3.44
C GLU A 359 -32.67 -6.00 4.07
N PRO A 360 -31.68 -6.90 4.26
CA PRO A 360 -30.33 -6.54 4.75
C PRO A 360 -29.63 -5.56 3.82
N ILE A 361 -29.17 -4.43 4.35
CA ILE A 361 -28.55 -3.37 3.53
C ILE A 361 -27.18 -3.78 2.99
N ASN A 362 -26.75 -3.14 1.89
CA ASN A 362 -25.34 -3.11 1.50
C ASN A 362 -24.53 -2.25 2.50
N ALA A 363 -24.16 -2.84 3.63
CA ALA A 363 -23.50 -2.18 4.76
C ALA A 363 -22.02 -1.84 4.48
N LEU A 364 -21.79 -0.86 3.60
CA LEU A 364 -20.45 -0.35 3.30
C LEU A 364 -19.91 0.54 4.43
N TYR A 365 -18.61 0.44 4.69
CA TYR A 365 -17.87 1.25 5.65
C TYR A 365 -16.52 1.70 5.07
N THR A 366 -15.87 2.68 5.70
CA THR A 366 -14.54 3.20 5.33
C THR A 366 -13.82 3.69 6.58
N SER A 367 -12.48 3.66 6.58
CA SER A 367 -11.66 4.08 7.73
C SER A 367 -11.84 5.56 8.07
N THR A 368 -11.93 6.43 7.06
CA THR A 368 -11.96 7.89 7.26
C THR A 368 -12.76 8.57 6.15
N CYS A 369 -13.72 9.39 6.53
CA CYS A 369 -14.65 10.11 5.64
C CYS A 369 -14.27 11.59 5.40
N GLY A 370 -13.18 12.10 5.97
CA GLY A 370 -12.75 13.49 5.74
C GLY A 370 -13.75 14.57 6.16
N GLY A 371 -14.73 14.24 7.02
CA GLY A 371 -15.80 15.12 7.48
C GLY A 371 -17.18 14.83 6.89
N ARG A 372 -17.27 14.17 5.71
CA ARG A 372 -18.57 13.78 5.10
C ARG A 372 -18.50 12.40 4.42
N THR A 373 -19.50 11.55 4.62
CA THR A 373 -19.68 10.38 3.76
C THR A 373 -20.14 10.82 2.37
N GLU A 374 -20.01 9.93 1.39
CA GLU A 374 -20.35 10.14 -0.02
C GLU A 374 -21.67 9.42 -0.38
N HIS A 375 -22.26 9.79 -1.52
CA HIS A 375 -23.39 9.12 -2.13
C HIS A 375 -22.93 7.89 -2.94
N ALA A 376 -23.62 6.74 -2.81
CA ALA A 376 -23.17 5.50 -3.45
C ALA A 376 -23.02 5.60 -4.98
N GLU A 377 -23.93 6.30 -5.66
CA GLU A 377 -23.90 6.49 -7.11
C GLU A 377 -22.64 7.23 -7.60
N ASN A 378 -22.03 8.08 -6.76
CA ASN A 378 -20.81 8.82 -7.10
C ASN A 378 -19.54 7.94 -7.06
N ILE A 379 -19.58 6.79 -6.39
CA ILE A 379 -18.44 5.85 -6.26
C ILE A 379 -18.63 4.62 -7.16
N PHE A 380 -19.84 4.05 -7.17
CA PHE A 380 -20.12 2.76 -7.80
C PHE A 380 -20.95 2.86 -9.09
N GLY A 381 -21.46 4.06 -9.42
CA GLY A 381 -22.45 4.26 -10.47
C GLY A 381 -23.82 3.67 -10.11
N GLY A 382 -24.71 3.62 -11.09
CA GLY A 382 -26.08 3.11 -10.92
C GLY A 382 -27.04 4.13 -10.31
N GLU A 383 -28.13 3.65 -9.72
CA GLU A 383 -29.19 4.48 -9.13
C GLU A 383 -28.89 4.88 -7.68
N ALA A 384 -29.52 5.97 -7.23
CA ALA A 384 -29.29 6.54 -5.91
C ALA A 384 -29.86 5.66 -4.79
N VAL A 385 -28.98 5.01 -4.02
CA VAL A 385 -29.37 4.12 -2.91
C VAL A 385 -29.86 4.93 -1.69
N PRO A 386 -31.11 4.77 -1.21
CA PRO A 386 -31.70 5.65 -0.19
C PRO A 386 -30.96 5.71 1.15
N TYR A 387 -30.33 4.59 1.56
CA TYR A 387 -29.58 4.49 2.82
C TYR A 387 -28.07 4.79 2.67
N LEU A 388 -27.54 4.92 1.45
CA LEU A 388 -26.15 5.32 1.18
C LEU A 388 -26.12 6.72 0.55
N ARG A 389 -26.50 7.73 1.36
CA ARG A 389 -26.39 9.16 1.00
C ARG A 389 -25.19 9.79 1.73
N GLY A 390 -24.62 10.83 1.14
CA GLY A 390 -23.65 11.67 1.82
C GLY A 390 -24.25 12.34 3.06
N ARG A 391 -23.60 12.17 4.20
CA ARG A 391 -23.95 12.74 5.51
C ARG A 391 -22.71 13.36 6.13
N GLU A 392 -22.92 14.32 7.01
CA GLU A 392 -21.84 14.82 7.87
C GLU A 392 -21.44 13.71 8.84
N CYS A 393 -20.17 13.32 8.83
CA CYS A 393 -19.62 12.30 9.74
C CYS A 393 -18.83 12.91 10.90
N ALA A 394 -18.66 14.23 10.90
CA ALA A 394 -18.03 14.94 12.00
C ALA A 394 -18.98 15.06 13.20
N TYR A 395 -18.54 14.53 14.35
CA TYR A 395 -18.99 15.01 15.66
C TYR A 395 -18.19 16.26 16.11
N GLU A 396 -17.37 16.80 15.20
CA GLU A 396 -16.16 17.54 15.51
C GLU A 396 -16.10 18.87 14.75
N GLY A 397 -16.51 19.94 15.44
CA GLY A 397 -16.14 21.30 15.06
C GLY A 397 -14.65 21.57 15.30
N ARG A 398 -14.17 22.78 14.96
CA ARG A 398 -12.75 23.16 15.13
C ARG A 398 -12.20 22.91 16.54
N ASP A 399 -13.04 23.01 17.57
CA ASP A 399 -12.63 22.84 18.97
C ASP A 399 -12.24 21.40 19.32
N ALA A 400 -12.86 20.40 18.69
CA ALA A 400 -12.44 19.00 18.82
C ALA A 400 -11.07 18.74 18.15
N PHE A 401 -10.73 19.54 17.13
CA PHE A 401 -9.40 19.53 16.51
C PHE A 401 -8.35 20.40 17.24
N ALA A 402 -8.72 21.16 18.27
CA ALA A 402 -7.80 22.01 19.00
C ALA A 402 -6.69 21.23 19.74
N PRO A 403 -6.94 20.08 20.41
CA PRO A 403 -5.88 19.25 21.02
C PRO A 403 -4.87 18.74 19.99
N PHE A 404 -5.36 18.42 18.79
CA PHE A 404 -4.63 17.88 17.64
C PHE A 404 -3.92 18.95 16.80
N THR A 405 -3.99 20.24 17.19
CA THR A 405 -3.46 21.36 16.40
C THR A 405 -2.16 21.92 16.97
N VAL A 406 -1.07 21.73 16.22
CA VAL A 406 0.23 22.36 16.47
C VAL A 406 0.17 23.82 16.00
N ARG A 407 0.75 24.75 16.77
CA ARG A 407 0.80 26.19 16.45
C ARG A 407 2.23 26.72 16.53
N THR A 408 2.54 27.72 15.70
CA THR A 408 3.80 28.49 15.80
C THR A 408 3.53 29.97 16.08
N SER A 409 4.41 30.59 16.87
CA SER A 409 4.46 32.03 17.10
C SER A 409 5.26 32.78 16.03
N ARG A 410 5.90 32.08 15.08
CA ARG A 410 6.58 32.73 13.95
C ARG A 410 5.60 33.50 13.06
N GLU A 411 6.01 34.71 12.68
CA GLU A 411 5.46 35.34 11.49
C GLU A 411 5.88 34.55 10.24
N HIS A 412 5.00 34.46 9.25
CA HIS A 412 5.24 33.71 8.02
C HIS A 412 5.88 34.61 6.95
N ALA A 413 6.60 33.97 6.02
CA ALA A 413 7.12 34.66 4.84
C ALA A 413 5.98 35.28 4.03
N HIS A 414 6.13 36.54 3.64
CA HIS A 414 5.12 37.28 2.87
C HIS A 414 5.53 37.25 1.39
N LEU A 415 5.31 36.09 0.77
CA LEU A 415 5.66 35.80 -0.62
C LEU A 415 4.40 35.76 -1.47
N ARG A 416 4.38 36.57 -2.52
CA ARG A 416 3.29 36.67 -3.50
C ARG A 416 3.72 36.18 -4.88
N ASP A 417 5.02 36.17 -5.16
CA ASP A 417 5.55 35.68 -6.43
C ASP A 417 5.61 34.13 -6.44
N PRO A 418 4.94 33.44 -7.40
CA PRO A 418 5.06 32.00 -7.56
C PRO A 418 6.51 31.51 -7.74
N ALA A 419 7.41 32.33 -8.31
CA ALA A 419 8.82 32.00 -8.45
C ALA A 419 9.53 31.81 -7.09
N HIS A 420 9.02 32.45 -6.03
CA HIS A 420 9.51 32.35 -4.65
C HIS A 420 8.77 31.33 -3.78
N ALA A 421 7.78 30.60 -4.30
CA ALA A 421 6.90 29.76 -3.47
C ALA A 421 7.65 28.73 -2.59
N THR A 422 8.75 28.13 -3.07
CA THR A 422 9.57 27.21 -2.24
C THR A 422 10.50 27.93 -1.27
N SER A 423 10.85 29.20 -1.54
CA SER A 423 11.95 29.89 -0.87
C SER A 423 11.71 30.09 0.63
N ALA A 424 10.45 30.07 1.09
CA ALA A 424 10.12 30.04 2.51
C ALA A 424 10.58 28.75 3.22
N ARG A 425 10.48 27.58 2.56
CA ARG A 425 11.00 26.29 3.06
C ARG A 425 12.52 26.26 2.97
N ASP A 426 13.05 26.67 1.82
CA ASP A 426 14.49 26.67 1.55
C ASP A 426 15.22 27.56 2.59
N ALA A 427 14.62 28.70 2.95
CA ALA A 427 15.12 29.60 4.01
C ALA A 427 14.98 29.00 5.42
N ALA A 428 13.88 28.28 5.70
CA ALA A 428 13.68 27.65 7.01
C ALA A 428 14.71 26.55 7.29
N LEU A 429 15.06 25.74 6.29
CA LEU A 429 16.10 24.71 6.40
C LEU A 429 17.46 25.33 6.74
N LEU A 430 17.86 26.37 6.00
CA LEU A 430 19.10 27.10 6.23
C LEU A 430 19.11 27.81 7.60
N ALA A 431 18.00 28.43 8.01
CA ALA A 431 17.87 29.10 9.31
C ALA A 431 17.97 28.13 10.50
N VAL A 432 17.44 26.91 10.40
CA VAL A 432 17.61 25.85 11.42
C VAL A 432 19.07 25.41 11.53
N HIS A 433 19.86 25.58 10.45
CA HIS A 433 21.29 25.32 10.42
C HIS A 433 22.15 26.59 10.63
N ASN A 434 21.58 27.62 11.29
CA ASN A 434 22.23 28.87 11.73
C ASN A 434 22.62 29.87 10.63
N PHE A 435 22.21 29.69 9.37
CA PHE A 435 22.45 30.69 8.33
C PHE A 435 21.77 32.01 8.69
N LYS A 436 22.50 33.12 8.59
CA LYS A 436 21.99 34.46 8.88
C LYS A 436 20.98 34.88 7.80
N LEU A 437 19.72 35.01 8.21
CA LEU A 437 18.56 35.32 7.37
C LEU A 437 17.64 36.31 8.11
N PRO A 438 16.86 37.15 7.39
CA PRO A 438 15.94 38.10 8.01
C PRO A 438 14.79 37.38 8.74
N ALA A 439 14.29 37.99 9.83
CA ALA A 439 13.22 37.42 10.64
C ALA A 439 11.90 37.21 9.87
N ARG A 440 11.65 38.06 8.86
CA ARG A 440 10.54 37.94 7.90
C ARG A 440 11.11 38.02 6.49
N LEU A 441 10.68 37.10 5.63
CA LEU A 441 11.10 36.99 4.23
C LEU A 441 10.07 37.66 3.31
N THR A 442 10.53 38.38 2.28
CA THR A 442 9.71 39.10 1.29
C THR A 442 10.22 38.85 -0.13
N ASP A 443 9.33 39.01 -1.13
CA ASP A 443 9.71 38.91 -2.54
C ASP A 443 10.81 39.91 -2.94
N GLU A 444 10.75 41.13 -2.40
CA GLU A 444 11.73 42.21 -2.64
C GLU A 444 13.14 41.82 -2.17
N TRP A 445 13.26 41.27 -0.96
CA TRP A 445 14.55 40.83 -0.43
C TRP A 445 15.11 39.62 -1.20
N LEU A 446 14.23 38.71 -1.65
CA LEU A 446 14.60 37.56 -2.47
C LEU A 446 15.02 37.96 -3.89
N ALA A 447 14.38 38.97 -4.49
CA ALA A 447 14.69 39.48 -5.82
C ALA A 447 15.96 40.34 -5.85
N ALA A 448 16.26 41.05 -4.75
CA ALA A 448 17.46 41.88 -4.64
C ALA A 448 18.77 41.06 -4.79
N PRO A 449 19.83 41.64 -5.39
CA PRO A 449 21.13 40.98 -5.54
C PRO A 449 21.79 40.72 -4.17
N ILE A 450 22.49 39.60 -4.06
CA ILE A 450 23.27 39.24 -2.87
C ILE A 450 24.57 40.07 -2.79
N GLY A 451 25.01 40.40 -1.56
CA GLY A 451 26.27 41.10 -1.33
C GLY A 451 27.46 40.15 -1.09
N ASP A 452 28.68 40.61 -1.37
CA ASP A 452 29.90 39.78 -1.29
C ASP A 452 30.17 39.22 0.12
N ASP A 453 29.91 39.98 1.18
CA ASP A 453 30.03 39.50 2.57
C ASP A 453 28.94 38.50 2.97
N GLU A 454 27.75 38.62 2.37
CA GLU A 454 26.59 37.76 2.66
C GLU A 454 26.77 36.38 2.01
N VAL A 455 27.14 36.35 0.72
CA VAL A 455 27.48 35.09 0.04
C VAL A 455 28.74 34.45 0.65
N ARG A 456 29.72 35.25 1.08
CA ARG A 456 30.90 34.78 1.83
C ARG A 456 30.53 34.11 3.15
N ALA A 457 29.63 34.71 3.93
CA ALA A 457 29.15 34.10 5.17
C ALA A 457 28.43 32.77 4.90
N TRP A 458 27.47 32.74 3.97
CA TRP A 458 26.73 31.51 3.65
C TRP A 458 27.63 30.40 3.08
N LEU A 459 28.67 30.72 2.30
CA LEU A 459 29.64 29.73 1.80
C LEU A 459 30.53 29.15 2.91
N ILE A 460 30.84 29.93 3.96
CA ILE A 460 31.52 29.43 5.17
C ILE A 460 30.58 28.50 5.95
N ASP A 461 29.30 28.84 6.08
CA ASP A 461 28.29 28.00 6.72
C ASP A 461 28.10 26.66 5.96
N VAL A 462 28.09 26.68 4.62
CA VAL A 462 28.08 25.48 3.75
C VAL A 462 29.32 24.61 3.99
N ALA A 463 30.51 25.22 4.05
CA ALA A 463 31.75 24.48 4.31
C ALA A 463 31.75 23.80 5.69
N SER A 464 31.24 24.50 6.71
CA SER A 464 31.06 23.94 8.06
C SER A 464 30.12 22.74 8.08
N LEU A 465 28.94 22.85 7.44
CA LEU A 465 27.99 21.74 7.28
C LEU A 465 28.52 20.57 6.44
N SER A 466 29.41 20.85 5.48
CA SER A 466 30.02 19.84 4.59
C SER A 466 31.32 19.25 5.14
N HIS A 467 31.74 19.67 6.34
CA HIS A 467 33.01 19.34 6.99
C HIS A 467 34.25 19.64 6.12
N GLN A 468 34.17 20.70 5.32
CA GLN A 468 35.25 21.20 4.47
C GLN A 468 35.95 22.42 5.08
N ARG A 469 37.08 22.81 4.47
CA ARG A 469 37.70 24.12 4.73
C ARG A 469 36.87 25.21 4.03
N ALA A 470 36.85 26.41 4.60
CA ALA A 470 36.27 27.57 3.93
C ALA A 470 36.96 27.80 2.56
N PRO A 471 36.20 28.04 1.47
CA PRO A 471 36.77 28.21 0.14
C PRO A 471 37.57 29.51 0.03
N VAL A 472 38.54 29.54 -0.89
CA VAL A 472 39.11 30.81 -1.36
C VAL A 472 38.08 31.46 -2.29
N ILE A 473 37.65 32.67 -1.94
CA ILE A 473 36.53 33.35 -2.58
C ILE A 473 37.05 34.43 -3.54
N SER A 474 36.68 34.31 -4.82
CA SER A 474 36.99 35.25 -5.90
C SER A 474 36.16 36.53 -5.83
N ALA A 475 36.58 37.56 -6.57
CA ALA A 475 35.90 38.86 -6.65
C ALA A 475 34.63 38.85 -7.54
N ASP A 476 34.24 37.69 -8.07
CA ASP A 476 33.02 37.48 -8.85
C ASP A 476 32.06 36.48 -8.19
N VAL A 477 32.26 36.13 -6.91
CA VAL A 477 31.44 35.17 -6.15
C VAL A 477 29.95 35.52 -6.06
N THR A 478 29.58 36.77 -6.30
CA THR A 478 28.18 37.22 -6.40
C THR A 478 27.53 36.88 -7.74
N ARG A 479 28.31 36.45 -8.75
CA ARG A 479 27.85 36.04 -10.09
C ARG A 479 27.86 34.51 -10.24
N PRO A 480 27.06 33.92 -11.16
CA PRO A 480 26.97 32.47 -11.32
C PRO A 480 28.29 31.69 -11.49
N PRO A 481 29.32 32.16 -12.23
CA PRO A 481 30.57 31.43 -12.41
C PRO A 481 31.38 31.29 -11.11
N GLY A 482 31.83 32.40 -10.53
CA GLY A 482 32.56 32.41 -9.26
C GLY A 482 31.75 31.81 -8.09
N PHE A 483 30.43 32.02 -8.06
CA PHE A 483 29.55 31.36 -7.09
C PHE A 483 29.62 29.83 -7.20
N SER A 484 29.55 29.29 -8.42
CA SER A 484 29.53 27.83 -8.65
C SER A 484 30.81 27.16 -8.18
N THR A 485 31.97 27.70 -8.55
CA THR A 485 33.27 27.18 -8.09
C THR A 485 33.46 27.34 -6.58
N ALA A 486 33.09 28.49 -6.00
CA ALA A 486 33.20 28.68 -4.55
C ALA A 486 32.26 27.74 -3.76
N LEU A 487 31.07 27.44 -4.31
CA LEU A 487 30.12 26.49 -3.75
C LEU A 487 30.59 25.03 -3.90
N ALA A 488 31.15 24.66 -5.04
CA ALA A 488 31.75 23.34 -5.26
C ALA A 488 32.89 23.10 -4.26
N LEU A 489 33.82 24.05 -4.12
CA LEU A 489 34.91 24.02 -3.15
C LEU A 489 34.38 23.93 -1.69
N ALA A 490 33.38 24.73 -1.31
CA ALA A 490 32.77 24.65 0.02
C ALA A 490 32.10 23.28 0.29
N THR A 491 31.57 22.63 -0.75
CA THR A 491 30.74 21.42 -0.59
C THR A 491 31.55 20.12 -0.69
N TYR A 492 32.63 20.13 -1.48
CA TYR A 492 33.41 18.95 -1.84
C TYR A 492 34.91 19.04 -1.50
N GLY A 493 35.44 20.23 -1.23
CA GLY A 493 36.85 20.47 -0.91
C GLY A 493 37.79 20.64 -2.11
N GLU A 494 37.31 20.37 -3.33
CA GLU A 494 38.06 20.39 -4.60
C GLU A 494 37.18 20.89 -5.76
N SER A 495 37.79 21.19 -6.92
CA SER A 495 37.06 21.44 -8.17
C SER A 495 36.48 20.13 -8.69
N ARG A 496 35.32 19.75 -8.13
CA ARG A 496 34.66 18.48 -8.45
C ARG A 496 34.13 18.46 -9.89
N GLY A 497 33.90 19.62 -10.51
CA GLY A 497 33.60 19.73 -11.93
C GLY A 497 34.70 19.09 -12.79
N ASP A 498 35.94 19.57 -12.65
CA ASP A 498 37.09 19.14 -13.46
C ASP A 498 37.44 17.65 -13.27
N VAL A 499 37.09 17.07 -12.12
CA VAL A 499 37.30 15.64 -11.80
C VAL A 499 36.23 14.74 -12.45
N LEU A 500 35.01 15.24 -12.67
CA LEU A 500 33.86 14.44 -13.10
C LEU A 500 33.36 14.71 -14.53
N LEU A 501 33.81 15.78 -15.18
CA LEU A 501 33.35 16.18 -16.51
C LEU A 501 34.54 16.45 -17.44
N ASN A 502 34.58 15.77 -18.59
CA ASN A 502 35.47 16.18 -19.68
C ASN A 502 34.83 17.32 -20.49
N THR A 503 35.61 17.96 -21.37
CA THR A 503 35.16 19.11 -22.18
C THR A 503 33.87 18.85 -22.96
N THR A 504 33.69 17.65 -23.50
CA THR A 504 32.48 17.29 -24.27
C THR A 504 31.23 17.27 -23.38
N ASP A 505 31.33 16.70 -22.19
CA ASP A 505 30.22 16.65 -21.22
C ASP A 505 29.91 18.04 -20.64
N VAL A 506 30.94 18.87 -20.44
CA VAL A 506 30.79 20.28 -20.07
C VAL A 506 30.03 21.03 -21.15
N ASP A 507 30.47 20.97 -22.41
CA ASP A 507 29.86 21.74 -23.50
C ASP A 507 28.46 21.24 -23.89
N TYR A 508 28.19 19.93 -23.74
CA TYR A 508 26.84 19.37 -23.88
C TYR A 508 25.90 19.85 -22.76
N THR A 509 26.39 19.88 -21.51
CA THR A 509 25.60 20.37 -20.36
C THR A 509 25.34 21.87 -20.44
N LEU A 510 26.32 22.63 -20.96
CA LEU A 510 26.26 24.08 -21.12
C LEU A 510 25.64 24.51 -22.48
N ALA A 511 24.75 23.70 -23.05
CA ALA A 511 24.05 24.00 -24.31
C ALA A 511 22.89 25.01 -24.16
N PHE A 512 23.10 26.13 -23.44
CA PHE A 512 22.12 27.20 -23.22
C PHE A 512 22.63 28.59 -23.66
N ARG A 513 21.73 29.57 -23.74
CA ARG A 513 21.86 30.74 -24.65
C ARG A 513 23.09 31.63 -24.42
N ASP A 514 23.49 31.80 -23.17
CA ASP A 514 24.57 32.69 -22.74
C ASP A 514 25.75 31.91 -22.10
N ALA A 515 25.79 30.59 -22.32
CA ALA A 515 26.84 29.73 -21.79
C ALA A 515 28.24 30.03 -22.35
N ASN A 516 28.33 30.71 -23.50
CA ASN A 516 29.57 31.22 -24.06
C ASN A 516 30.17 32.38 -23.24
N GLU A 517 29.40 33.00 -22.33
CA GLU A 517 29.90 34.04 -21.42
C GLU A 517 30.52 33.47 -20.13
N ILE A 518 30.43 32.16 -19.89
CA ILE A 518 31.00 31.49 -18.72
C ILE A 518 32.52 31.33 -18.94
N PRO A 519 33.40 31.96 -18.13
CA PRO A 519 34.84 31.83 -18.28
C PRO A 519 35.31 30.38 -18.13
N ALA A 520 36.32 29.98 -18.91
CA ALA A 520 36.79 28.60 -19.02
C ALA A 520 37.02 27.92 -17.65
N ALA A 521 37.67 28.62 -16.71
CA ALA A 521 38.01 28.15 -15.37
C ALA A 521 36.80 27.86 -14.44
N HIS A 522 35.58 28.19 -14.84
CA HIS A 522 34.35 27.90 -14.08
C HIS A 522 33.40 26.95 -14.80
N ARG A 523 33.65 26.59 -16.07
CA ARG A 523 32.70 25.84 -16.89
C ARG A 523 32.34 24.49 -16.28
N ALA A 524 33.31 23.77 -15.73
CA ALA A 524 33.09 22.44 -15.18
C ALA A 524 32.23 22.44 -13.90
N ASP A 525 32.45 23.38 -12.96
CA ASP A 525 31.62 23.50 -11.75
C ASP A 525 30.21 24.01 -12.07
N VAL A 526 30.08 24.98 -12.99
CA VAL A 526 28.76 25.44 -13.45
C VAL A 526 28.00 24.29 -14.12
N ALA A 527 28.66 23.52 -15.00
CA ALA A 527 28.08 22.34 -15.61
C ALA A 527 27.64 21.30 -14.56
N LEU A 528 28.50 20.99 -13.59
CA LEU A 528 28.17 20.07 -12.50
C LEU A 528 26.89 20.49 -11.75
N LEU A 529 26.79 21.74 -11.33
CA LEU A 529 25.64 22.22 -10.56
C LEU A 529 24.35 22.37 -11.39
N VAL A 530 24.45 22.64 -12.70
CA VAL A 530 23.30 22.66 -13.63
C VAL A 530 22.81 21.25 -13.93
N ARG A 531 23.73 20.32 -14.25
CA ARG A 531 23.43 18.89 -14.52
C ARG A 531 22.73 18.24 -13.34
N ASP A 532 23.21 18.51 -12.12
CA ASP A 532 22.68 17.91 -10.89
C ASP A 532 21.43 18.68 -10.35
N GLY A 533 20.93 19.68 -11.09
CA GLY A 533 19.67 20.39 -10.81
C GLY A 533 19.71 21.37 -9.62
N HIS A 534 20.91 21.70 -9.13
CA HIS A 534 21.14 22.58 -7.98
C HIS A 534 21.15 24.06 -8.40
N LEU A 535 21.86 24.39 -9.49
CA LEU A 535 21.84 25.70 -10.12
C LEU A 535 20.77 25.72 -11.22
N ALA A 536 19.87 26.71 -11.19
CA ALA A 536 18.73 26.75 -12.10
C ALA A 536 18.96 27.78 -13.22
N LEU A 537 18.54 27.45 -14.44
CA LEU A 537 18.41 28.45 -15.50
C LEU A 537 17.14 29.28 -15.30
N TYR A 538 17.16 30.52 -15.79
CA TYR A 538 15.96 31.34 -15.91
C TYR A 538 15.04 30.79 -17.02
N GLN A 539 13.75 31.16 -17.00
CA GLN A 539 12.74 30.65 -17.96
C GLN A 539 13.04 30.97 -19.43
N ASP A 540 13.91 31.94 -19.68
CA ASP A 540 14.41 32.33 -21.00
C ASP A 540 15.62 31.50 -21.48
N ALA A 541 15.98 30.43 -20.75
CA ALA A 541 17.15 29.59 -20.96
C ALA A 541 18.49 30.35 -20.90
N THR A 542 18.61 31.29 -19.95
CA THR A 542 19.85 31.99 -19.58
C THR A 542 20.33 31.62 -18.17
N LEU A 543 21.63 31.79 -17.91
CA LEU A 543 22.22 31.77 -16.56
C LEU A 543 22.59 33.17 -16.05
N ARG A 544 22.82 34.11 -16.97
CA ARG A 544 23.25 35.50 -16.81
C ARG A 544 24.63 35.66 -16.15
N PRO A 545 25.72 35.07 -16.71
CA PRO A 545 27.04 34.97 -16.05
C PRO A 545 27.68 36.29 -15.59
N ARG A 546 27.34 37.43 -16.19
CA ARG A 546 27.89 38.76 -15.81
C ARG A 546 27.11 39.47 -14.70
N VAL A 547 25.90 39.03 -14.40
CA VAL A 547 24.97 39.69 -13.47
C VAL A 547 25.08 39.06 -12.07
N ALA A 548 24.94 39.87 -11.02
CA ALA A 548 24.88 39.36 -9.65
C ALA A 548 23.59 38.53 -9.45
N MET A 549 23.70 37.39 -8.77
CA MET A 549 22.56 36.53 -8.46
C MET A 549 21.65 37.18 -7.42
N SER A 550 20.34 36.98 -7.56
CA SER A 550 19.39 37.36 -6.52
C SER A 550 19.53 36.44 -5.31
N ARG A 551 19.24 36.96 -4.11
CA ARG A 551 19.29 36.16 -2.86
C ARG A 551 18.44 34.90 -2.96
N GLY A 552 17.26 35.00 -3.55
CA GLY A 552 16.35 33.87 -3.73
C GLY A 552 16.89 32.77 -4.66
N HIS A 553 17.71 33.13 -5.65
CA HIS A 553 18.40 32.15 -6.49
C HIS A 553 19.49 31.42 -5.68
N VAL A 554 20.41 32.17 -5.06
CA VAL A 554 21.50 31.60 -4.25
C VAL A 554 20.95 30.69 -3.15
N LEU A 555 20.01 31.20 -2.35
CA LEU A 555 19.39 30.52 -1.23
C LEU A 555 18.74 29.18 -1.67
N ARG A 556 18.04 29.15 -2.81
CA ARG A 556 17.48 27.92 -3.39
C ARG A 556 18.56 26.93 -3.80
N THR A 557 19.64 27.38 -4.44
CA THR A 557 20.75 26.51 -4.84
C THR A 557 21.49 25.92 -3.65
N LEU A 558 21.74 26.71 -2.60
CA LEU A 558 22.34 26.23 -1.35
C LEU A 558 21.46 25.17 -0.67
N ALA A 559 20.16 25.44 -0.51
CA ALA A 559 19.23 24.52 0.12
C ALA A 559 19.11 23.19 -0.65
N ARG A 560 18.99 23.25 -1.99
CA ARG A 560 18.90 22.04 -2.84
C ARG A 560 20.15 21.16 -2.75
N LEU A 561 21.34 21.76 -2.81
CA LEU A 561 22.60 21.03 -2.75
C LEU A 561 22.82 20.37 -1.37
N LEU A 562 22.53 21.09 -0.29
CA LEU A 562 22.62 20.56 1.08
C LEU A 562 21.57 19.49 1.37
N GLU A 563 20.34 19.64 0.85
CA GLU A 563 19.29 18.61 0.98
C GLU A 563 19.62 17.35 0.20
N ALA A 564 20.10 17.47 -1.05
CA ALA A 564 20.53 16.34 -1.88
C ALA A 564 21.71 15.56 -1.26
N ARG A 565 22.57 16.25 -0.48
CA ARG A 565 23.65 15.62 0.30
C ARG A 565 23.20 15.09 1.66
N GLY A 566 21.94 15.26 2.04
CA GLY A 566 21.38 14.81 3.31
C GLY A 566 21.79 15.64 4.53
N SER A 567 22.46 16.79 4.34
CA SER A 567 23.03 17.61 5.43
C SER A 567 22.00 18.08 6.45
N PHE A 568 20.73 18.24 6.04
CA PHE A 568 19.61 18.63 6.91
C PHE A 568 18.97 17.49 7.74
N ARG A 569 19.40 16.22 7.54
CA ARG A 569 18.98 15.05 8.36
C ARG A 569 17.45 14.86 8.54
N LEU A 570 16.66 15.20 7.50
CA LEU A 570 15.19 15.13 7.49
C LEU A 570 14.64 13.72 7.83
N GLN A 571 13.47 13.62 8.48
CA GLN A 571 12.98 12.37 9.07
C GLN A 571 11.52 12.08 8.71
N LYS A 572 11.34 11.21 7.71
CA LYS A 572 10.00 10.79 7.24
C LYS A 572 9.33 9.82 8.21
N ALA A 573 8.15 10.20 8.71
CA ALA A 573 7.37 9.44 9.68
C ALA A 573 5.87 9.49 9.38
N LEU A 574 5.08 8.75 10.15
CA LEU A 574 3.63 8.98 10.26
C LEU A 574 3.34 9.70 11.58
N ALA A 575 2.50 10.74 11.53
CA ALA A 575 1.99 11.37 12.73
C ALA A 575 1.04 10.42 13.48
N ARG A 576 1.09 10.49 14.81
CA ARG A 576 -0.04 10.16 15.70
C ARG A 576 -0.82 11.44 16.00
N PRO A 577 -2.06 11.36 16.51
CA PRO A 577 -2.77 12.55 16.95
C PRO A 577 -1.88 13.39 17.87
N ALA A 578 -1.66 14.67 17.53
CA ALA A 578 -0.89 15.57 18.37
C ALA A 578 -1.65 15.80 19.69
N VAL A 579 -0.96 15.91 20.82
CA VAL A 579 -1.63 16.14 22.11
C VAL A 579 -0.93 17.25 22.86
N SER A 580 -1.63 18.37 23.03
CA SER A 580 -1.20 19.56 23.78
C SER A 580 0.15 20.11 23.28
N GLY A 581 0.31 20.26 21.96
CA GLY A 581 1.52 20.78 21.33
C GLY A 581 2.70 19.79 21.23
N ALA A 582 2.57 18.58 21.79
CA ALA A 582 3.55 17.52 21.57
C ALA A 582 3.15 16.66 20.36
N LEU A 583 4.12 16.39 19.49
CA LEU A 583 3.99 15.59 18.28
C LEU A 583 4.57 14.20 18.52
N THR A 584 3.75 13.16 18.48
CA THR A 584 4.22 11.77 18.51
C THR A 584 4.33 11.26 17.08
N LEU A 585 5.50 10.73 16.73
CA LEU A 585 5.80 10.20 15.40
C LEU A 585 6.06 8.69 15.49
N ARG A 586 5.40 7.94 14.60
CA ARG A 586 5.68 6.52 14.38
C ARG A 586 6.61 6.37 13.17
N ASP A 587 7.73 5.72 13.39
CA ASP A 587 8.69 5.42 12.33
C ASP A 587 8.10 4.38 11.35
N LYS A 588 8.47 4.46 10.06
CA LYS A 588 8.05 3.44 9.06
C LYS A 588 8.97 2.22 9.03
N LYS A 589 10.15 2.28 9.64
CA LYS A 589 11.15 1.20 9.66
C LYS A 589 11.44 0.65 11.07
N ALA A 590 11.22 1.44 12.13
CA ALA A 590 11.34 1.00 13.51
C ALA A 590 9.96 0.77 14.17
N SER A 591 9.87 -0.19 15.09
CA SER A 591 8.63 -0.51 15.81
C SER A 591 8.27 0.49 16.93
N GLY A 592 9.16 1.44 17.25
CA GLY A 592 8.97 2.42 18.32
C GLY A 592 8.31 3.72 17.87
N GLU A 593 7.56 4.34 18.78
CA GLU A 593 7.05 5.70 18.64
C GLU A 593 7.96 6.69 19.38
N ARG A 594 8.15 7.88 18.81
CA ARG A 594 9.02 8.94 19.34
C ARG A 594 8.20 10.20 19.56
N ARG A 595 8.14 10.71 20.80
CA ARG A 595 7.41 11.94 21.16
C ARG A 595 8.35 13.14 21.18
N PHE A 596 7.98 14.20 20.48
CA PHE A 596 8.71 15.45 20.35
C PHE A 596 7.89 16.58 20.96
N SER A 597 8.49 17.36 21.87
CA SER A 597 7.95 18.66 22.28
C SER A 597 8.35 19.69 21.24
N LEU A 598 7.37 20.29 20.56
CA LEU A 598 7.67 21.29 19.53
C LEU A 598 7.96 22.65 20.15
N ASN A 599 8.98 23.33 19.65
CA ASN A 599 9.28 24.71 20.03
C ASN A 599 8.17 25.63 19.50
N ALA A 600 7.71 26.60 20.30
CA ALA A 600 6.76 27.61 19.87
C ALA A 600 7.22 28.38 18.61
N THR A 601 8.52 28.52 18.39
CA THR A 601 9.10 29.16 17.18
C THR A 601 9.48 28.18 16.06
N ALA A 602 8.93 26.96 16.06
CA ALA A 602 9.13 26.00 14.97
C ALA A 602 8.63 26.56 13.63
N PHE A 603 9.32 26.24 12.54
CA PHE A 603 8.79 26.45 11.19
C PHE A 603 7.78 25.35 10.88
N LEU A 604 6.55 25.72 10.52
CA LEU A 604 5.50 24.77 10.13
C LEU A 604 5.17 24.98 8.64
N PHE A 605 4.97 23.88 7.92
CA PHE A 605 4.58 23.89 6.52
C PHE A 605 3.40 22.93 6.28
N ARG A 606 2.54 23.27 5.32
CA ARG A 606 1.49 22.39 4.79
C ARG A 606 1.72 22.19 3.29
N ALA A 607 1.67 20.95 2.84
CA ALA A 607 1.73 20.61 1.43
C ALA A 607 0.39 20.89 0.74
N PHE A 608 0.44 21.52 -0.43
CA PHE A 608 -0.68 21.64 -1.35
C PHE A 608 -0.16 21.24 -2.74
N GLY A 609 -0.40 19.99 -3.12
CA GLY A 609 0.41 19.33 -4.17
C GLY A 609 1.87 19.22 -3.73
N GLU A 610 2.79 19.37 -4.68
CA GLU A 610 4.24 19.30 -4.44
C GLU A 610 4.82 20.53 -3.69
N ILE A 611 4.05 21.60 -3.48
CA ILE A 611 4.53 22.86 -2.90
C ILE A 611 4.20 22.90 -1.41
N LEU A 612 5.21 23.21 -0.59
CA LEU A 612 5.12 23.38 0.86
C LEU A 612 4.98 24.86 1.24
N TYR A 613 3.81 25.25 1.72
CA TYR A 613 3.47 26.61 2.11
C TYR A 613 3.61 26.80 3.62
N ALA A 614 4.15 27.94 4.05
CA ALA A 614 4.32 28.26 5.47
C ALA A 614 2.96 28.37 6.19
N ALA A 615 2.82 27.72 7.34
CA ALA A 615 1.57 27.63 8.09
C ALA A 615 1.72 28.23 9.51
N ARG A 616 0.66 28.88 10.02
CA ARG A 616 0.60 29.32 11.43
C ARG A 616 0.18 28.18 12.37
N GLU A 617 -0.60 27.24 11.86
CA GLU A 617 -1.05 26.05 12.58
C GLU A 617 -1.20 24.86 11.65
N VAL A 618 -0.98 23.65 12.17
CA VAL A 618 -1.15 22.39 11.45
C VAL A 618 -1.84 21.39 12.39
N THR A 619 -3.06 21.01 12.03
CA THR A 619 -3.79 19.90 12.67
C THR A 619 -3.22 18.57 12.17
N LEU A 620 -2.95 17.66 13.11
CA LEU A 620 -2.48 16.29 12.87
C LEU A 620 -3.31 15.35 13.75
N VAL A 621 -4.29 14.67 13.15
CA VAL A 621 -5.25 13.78 13.82
C VAL A 621 -4.78 12.32 13.85
N GLY A 622 -3.77 11.96 13.05
CA GLY A 622 -3.15 10.63 13.04
C GLY A 622 -3.17 9.97 11.66
N GLY A 623 -2.04 9.37 11.29
CA GLY A 623 -1.84 8.69 10.01
C GLY A 623 -1.26 9.56 8.91
N GLU A 624 -1.15 10.88 9.09
CA GLU A 624 -0.59 11.78 8.09
C GLU A 624 0.93 11.57 7.92
N PRO A 625 1.46 11.63 6.68
CA PRO A 625 2.90 11.63 6.45
C PRO A 625 3.52 12.97 6.80
N VAL A 626 4.64 12.95 7.54
CA VAL A 626 5.50 14.11 7.82
C VAL A 626 6.94 13.83 7.39
N THR A 627 7.81 14.85 7.34
CA THR A 627 9.20 14.79 6.83
C THR A 627 10.09 15.78 7.58
#